data_AF-A0A4V4HDF5-F1
#
_entry.id   AF-A0A4V4HDF5-F1
#
_cell.length_a   1.000
_cell.length_b   1.000
_cell.length_c   1.000
_cell.angle_alpha   90.00
_cell.angle_beta   90.00
_cell.angle_gamma   90.00
#
_symmetry.space_group_name_H-M   'P 1'
#
loop_
_entity.id
_entity.type
_entity.pdbx_description
1 polymer ?
#
loop_
_entity_poly.entity_id
_entity_poly.type
_entity_poly.pdbx_seq_one_letter_code
_entity_poly.pdbx_strand_id
1 'polypeptide(L)'
;CPRVAAQAFVKALCDIRGVPYEPHWAQQFSVAYDVYVAILQQVRTLVRKSLHRDSIDWRILNACPSCQTRVIGEKSLPVRMMVAIDGNNSLKRIARRDPPSEAGILGESREQNDPRDGGQDYFLTQKEVEEW
;
A
#
# COMPACT_ATOMS: atom_id res chain seq x y z
N CYS A 1 -1.75 1.78 -6.26
CA CYS A 1 -0.76 2.48 -5.42
C CYS A 1 -0.99 3.99 -5.51
N PRO A 2 -0.78 4.81 -4.45
CA PRO A 2 -0.91 6.24 -4.60
C PRO A 2 0.14 6.63 -5.62
N ARG A 3 -0.32 7.03 -6.81
CA ARG A 3 0.50 7.84 -7.68
C ARG A 3 0.62 9.15 -6.90
N VAL A 4 1.63 9.25 -6.04
CA VAL A 4 2.26 10.56 -5.83
C VAL A 4 2.44 11.03 -7.24
N ALA A 5 1.70 12.06 -7.64
CA ALA A 5 1.76 12.56 -8.99
C ALA A 5 3.15 13.19 -9.12
N ALA A 6 4.19 12.36 -9.28
CA ALA A 6 5.59 12.74 -9.15
C ALA A 6 5.90 13.87 -10.11
N GLN A 7 5.36 13.76 -11.33
CA GLN A 7 5.37 14.85 -12.30
C GLN A 7 4.69 16.12 -11.78
N ALA A 8 3.49 16.07 -11.19
CA ALA A 8 2.83 17.26 -10.66
C ALA A 8 3.58 17.85 -9.46
N PHE A 9 4.11 17.01 -8.58
CA PHE A 9 4.91 17.41 -7.43
C PHE A 9 6.22 18.08 -7.87
N VAL A 10 6.94 17.48 -8.81
CA VAL A 10 8.18 18.02 -9.37
C VAL A 10 7.89 19.30 -10.15
N LYS A 11 6.81 19.37 -10.93
CA LYS A 11 6.37 20.63 -11.57
C LYS A 11 6.13 21.73 -10.55
N ALA A 12 5.42 21.44 -9.46
CA ALA A 12 5.21 22.42 -8.39
C ALA A 12 6.55 22.89 -7.78
N LEU A 13 7.53 22.00 -7.59
CA LEU A 13 8.87 22.39 -7.16
C LEU A 13 9.58 23.27 -8.19
N CYS A 14 9.44 22.98 -9.49
CA CYS A 14 10.00 23.79 -10.57
C CYS A 14 9.40 25.20 -10.58
N ASP A 15 8.07 25.29 -10.46
CA ASP A 15 7.31 26.54 -10.43
C ASP A 15 7.74 27.41 -9.23
N ILE A 16 7.90 26.83 -8.04
CA ILE A 16 8.39 27.51 -6.84
C ILE A 16 9.81 28.07 -7.05
N ARG A 17 10.64 27.37 -7.81
CA ARG A 17 12.05 27.73 -8.04
C ARG A 17 12.25 28.58 -9.30
N GLY A 18 11.19 28.83 -10.07
CA GLY A 18 11.24 29.58 -11.32
C GLY A 18 12.07 28.90 -12.42
N VAL A 19 12.16 27.57 -12.41
CA VAL A 19 12.91 26.80 -13.41
C VAL A 19 11.95 26.04 -14.33
N PRO A 20 12.27 25.88 -15.63
CA PRO A 20 11.45 25.10 -16.54
C PRO A 20 11.50 23.63 -16.19
N TYR A 21 10.34 22.96 -16.17
CA TYR A 21 10.27 21.52 -15.92
C TYR A 21 10.92 20.71 -17.04
N GLU A 22 11.78 19.77 -16.67
CA GLU A 22 12.29 18.74 -17.58
C GLU A 22 11.73 17.34 -17.26
N PRO A 23 11.34 16.52 -18.26
CA PRO A 23 10.75 15.20 -18.04
C PRO A 23 11.60 14.26 -17.18
N HIS A 24 12.92 14.34 -17.29
CA HIS A 24 13.84 13.45 -16.60
C HIS A 24 13.86 13.68 -15.07
N TRP A 25 13.45 14.86 -14.58
CA TRP A 25 13.39 15.15 -13.15
C TRP A 25 12.32 14.35 -12.41
N ALA A 26 11.18 14.07 -13.06
CA ALA A 26 10.15 13.22 -12.46
C ALA A 26 10.66 11.78 -12.27
N GLN A 27 11.44 11.27 -13.22
CA GLN A 27 12.09 9.97 -13.11
C GLN A 27 13.14 9.97 -11.99
N GLN A 28 14.05 10.94 -11.96
CA GLN A 28 15.07 11.06 -10.91
C GLN A 28 14.45 11.19 -9.52
N PHE A 29 13.40 12.01 -9.39
CA PHE A 29 12.64 12.14 -8.15
C PHE A 29 12.02 10.81 -7.71
N SER A 30 11.41 10.07 -8.64
CA SER A 30 10.78 8.79 -8.32
C SER A 30 11.81 7.78 -7.82
N VAL A 31 12.97 7.69 -8.47
CA VAL A 31 14.09 6.83 -8.03
C VAL A 31 14.58 7.24 -6.65
N ALA A 32 14.82 8.54 -6.42
CA ALA A 32 15.27 9.04 -5.12
C ALA A 32 14.23 8.76 -4.02
N TYR A 33 12.95 8.92 -4.34
CA TYR A 33 11.85 8.65 -3.42
C TYR A 33 11.74 7.16 -3.07
N ASP A 34 11.88 6.26 -4.05
CA ASP A 34 11.89 4.82 -3.80
C ASP A 34 13.04 4.41 -2.88
N VAL A 35 14.24 4.97 -3.08
CA VAL A 35 15.39 4.77 -2.18
C VAL A 35 15.11 5.29 -0.77
N TYR A 36 14.53 6.49 -0.65
CA TYR A 36 14.13 7.06 0.64
C TYR A 36 13.14 6.17 1.39
N VAL A 37 12.11 5.67 0.69
CA VAL A 37 11.13 4.75 1.26
C VAL A 37 11.78 3.44 1.70
N ALA A 38 12.70 2.89 0.89
CA ALA A 38 13.44 1.68 1.25
C ALA A 38 14.28 1.87 2.53
N ILE A 39 14.95 3.01 2.69
CA ILE A 39 15.68 3.35 3.92
C ILE A 39 14.73 3.40 5.12
N LEU A 40 13.59 4.10 4.99
CA LEU A 40 12.59 4.17 6.07
C LEU A 40 12.05 2.78 6.44
N GLN A 41 11.80 1.93 5.46
CA GLN A 41 11.35 0.56 5.69
C GLN A 41 12.42 -0.23 6.45
N GLN A 42 13.70 -0.14 6.05
CA GLN A 42 14.79 -0.82 6.71
C GLN A 42 14.94 -0.37 8.17
N VAL A 43 14.89 0.94 8.43
CA VAL A 43 14.94 1.48 9.80
C VAL A 43 13.77 0.96 10.63
N ARG A 44 12.55 0.96 10.09
CA ARG A 44 11.37 0.41 10.78
C ARG A 44 11.54 -1.08 11.11
N THR A 45 12.10 -1.86 10.19
CA THR A 45 12.39 -3.28 10.41
C THR A 45 13.38 -3.48 11.55
N LEU A 46 14.47 -2.71 11.57
CA LEU A 46 15.45 -2.77 12.65
C LEU A 46 14.85 -2.40 14.01
N VAL A 47 14.04 -1.34 14.07
CA VAL A 47 13.33 -0.93 15.28
C VAL A 47 12.32 -1.98 15.74
N ARG A 48 11.59 -2.62 14.82
CA ARG A 48 10.68 -3.72 15.19
C ARG A 48 11.43 -4.88 15.79
N LYS A 49 12.53 -5.29 15.16
CA LYS A 49 13.37 -6.39 15.64
C LYS A 49 13.96 -6.10 17.02
N SER A 50 14.46 -4.89 17.27
CA SER A 50 15.00 -4.51 18.58
C SER A 50 13.95 -4.49 19.69
N LEU A 51 12.67 -4.28 19.34
CA LEU A 51 11.54 -4.32 20.25
C LEU A 51 10.86 -5.69 20.32
N HIS A 52 11.41 -6.73 19.69
CA HIS A 52 10.82 -8.07 19.57
C HIS A 52 9.41 -8.06 18.94
N ARG A 53 9.25 -7.25 17.88
CA ARG A 53 7.99 -7.03 17.14
C ARG A 53 8.04 -7.54 15.70
N ASP A 54 8.85 -8.56 15.44
CA ASP A 54 9.18 -9.10 14.12
C ASP A 54 8.61 -10.49 13.86
N SER A 55 7.77 -11.04 14.75
CA SER A 55 7.05 -12.29 14.46
C SER A 55 5.97 -12.07 13.39
N ILE A 56 5.70 -13.12 12.59
CA ILE A 56 4.78 -13.07 11.44
C ILE A 56 3.39 -12.53 11.81
N ASP A 57 2.88 -12.94 12.98
CA ASP A 57 1.56 -12.51 13.46
C ASP A 57 1.62 -11.33 14.44
N TRP A 58 2.80 -10.72 14.65
CA TRP A 58 2.95 -9.69 15.69
C TRP A 58 1.95 -8.56 15.51
N ARG A 59 1.82 -8.07 14.27
CA ARG A 59 0.91 -6.96 13.96
C ARG A 59 -0.55 -7.33 14.19
N ILE A 60 -1.03 -8.46 13.65
CA ILE A 60 -2.44 -8.81 13.82
C ILE A 60 -2.80 -9.05 15.30
N LEU A 61 -1.87 -9.60 16.07
CA LEU A 61 -2.04 -9.82 17.51
C LEU A 61 -1.95 -8.53 18.35
N ASN A 62 -1.29 -7.46 17.85
CA ASN A 62 -1.00 -6.25 18.63
C ASN A 62 -1.50 -4.94 17.98
N ALA A 63 -2.23 -4.99 16.86
CA ALA A 63 -2.66 -3.80 16.10
C ALA A 63 -3.60 -2.87 16.88
N CYS A 64 -4.51 -3.46 17.67
CA CYS A 64 -5.41 -2.72 18.53
C CYS A 64 -5.32 -3.29 19.96
N PRO A 65 -4.56 -2.66 20.86
CA PRO A 65 -4.46 -3.12 22.25
C PRO A 65 -5.83 -3.28 22.90
N SER A 66 -6.75 -2.32 22.74
CA SER A 66 -8.10 -2.42 23.32
C SER A 66 -8.92 -3.57 22.76
N CYS A 67 -8.69 -3.97 21.51
CA CYS A 67 -9.44 -5.03 20.84
C CYS A 67 -8.79 -6.42 21.06
N GLN A 68 -7.49 -6.46 21.32
CA GLN A 68 -6.71 -7.69 21.40
C GLN A 68 -6.30 -8.09 22.82
N THR A 69 -6.26 -7.16 23.76
CA THR A 69 -5.89 -7.43 25.16
C THR A 69 -7.05 -8.11 25.88
N ARG A 70 -6.73 -9.16 26.65
CA ARG A 70 -7.68 -9.81 27.55
C ARG A 70 -7.44 -9.36 28.96
N VAL A 71 -8.51 -9.03 29.68
CA VAL A 71 -8.42 -8.78 31.11
C VAL A 71 -8.39 -10.13 31.84
N ILE A 72 -7.45 -10.30 32.76
CA ILE A 72 -7.34 -11.52 33.58
C ILE A 72 -8.65 -11.69 34.37
N GLY A 73 -9.30 -12.84 34.21
CA GLY A 73 -10.57 -13.15 34.87
C GLY A 73 -11.83 -12.84 34.05
N GLU A 74 -11.69 -12.29 32.85
CA GLU A 74 -12.82 -12.06 31.94
C GLU A 74 -13.32 -13.38 31.31
N LYS A 75 -14.64 -13.51 31.16
CA LYS A 75 -15.24 -14.69 30.52
C LYS A 75 -14.97 -14.67 29.01
N SER A 76 -14.60 -15.82 28.45
CA SER A 76 -14.41 -15.94 27.00
C SER A 76 -15.71 -15.68 26.26
N LEU A 77 -15.70 -14.71 25.35
CA LEU A 77 -16.82 -14.44 24.46
C LEU A 77 -16.86 -15.46 23.30
N PRO A 78 -18.04 -15.91 22.83
CA PRO A 78 -18.16 -16.78 21.66
C PRO A 78 -17.66 -16.12 20.37
N VAL A 79 -17.91 -14.82 20.23
CA VAL A 79 -17.37 -13.98 19.16
C VAL A 79 -16.37 -13.01 19.79
N ARG A 80 -15.08 -13.24 19.51
CA ARG A 80 -13.97 -12.47 20.12
C ARG A 80 -13.85 -11.05 19.56
N MET A 81 -14.12 -10.87 18.28
CA MET A 81 -13.92 -9.59 17.59
C MET A 81 -14.90 -9.49 16.43
N MET A 82 -15.52 -8.32 16.29
CA MET A 82 -16.29 -7.95 15.11
C MET A 82 -15.49 -6.86 14.39
N VAL A 83 -15.02 -7.16 13.18
CA VAL A 83 -14.21 -6.23 12.39
C VAL A 83 -15.08 -5.69 11.27
N ALA A 84 -15.25 -4.37 11.22
CA ALA A 84 -15.85 -3.68 10.09
C ALA A 84 -14.73 -2.92 9.37
N ILE A 85 -14.39 -3.34 8.15
CA ILE A 85 -13.39 -2.67 7.33
C ILE A 85 -14.13 -2.01 6.16
N ASP A 86 -14.30 -0.69 6.22
CA ASP A 86 -14.58 0.06 5.01
C ASP A 86 -13.25 0.25 4.25
N GLY A 87 -12.90 -0.76 3.46
CA GLY A 87 -11.69 -0.71 2.64
C GLY A 87 -11.76 0.32 1.52
N ASN A 88 -12.92 0.97 1.33
CA ASN A 88 -13.23 1.83 0.19
C ASN A 88 -12.67 1.26 -1.15
N ASN A 89 -12.69 -0.08 -1.26
CA ASN A 89 -12.07 -0.82 -2.36
C ASN A 89 -13.09 -1.12 -3.46
N SER A 90 -14.38 -0.91 -3.21
CA SER A 90 -15.43 -0.96 -4.23
C SER A 90 -15.16 0.04 -5.36
N LEU A 91 -14.70 1.26 -5.03
CA LEU A 91 -14.30 2.29 -6.00
C LEU A 91 -13.06 1.93 -6.82
N LYS A 92 -12.28 0.91 -6.42
CA LYS A 92 -11.09 0.45 -7.15
C LYS A 92 -11.33 -0.76 -8.05
N ARG A 93 -12.51 -1.40 -7.99
CA ARG A 93 -12.88 -2.57 -8.82
C ARG A 93 -13.49 -2.21 -10.17
N ILE A 94 -13.30 -0.97 -10.65
CA ILE A 94 -13.62 -0.63 -12.03
C ILE A 94 -12.43 -1.06 -12.86
N ALA A 95 -12.55 -2.21 -13.53
CA ALA A 95 -11.56 -2.72 -14.46
C ALA A 95 -11.27 -1.62 -15.50
N ARG A 96 -10.04 -1.10 -15.51
CA ARG A 96 -9.64 -0.12 -16.50
C ARG A 96 -9.29 -0.87 -17.77
N ARG A 97 -10.21 -0.91 -18.71
CA ARG A 97 -10.02 -1.54 -20.01
C ARG A 97 -10.08 -0.52 -21.13
N ASP A 98 -9.50 -0.89 -22.27
CA ASP A 98 -9.78 -0.17 -23.51
C ASP A 98 -11.27 -0.24 -23.84
N PRO A 99 -11.81 0.78 -24.55
CA PRO A 99 -13.21 0.80 -24.93
C PRO A 99 -13.58 -0.49 -25.68
N PRO A 100 -14.80 -1.00 -25.48
CA PRO A 100 -15.23 -2.23 -26.14
C PRO A 100 -15.21 -2.05 -27.66
N SER A 101 -14.91 -3.14 -28.37
CA SER A 101 -15.02 -3.15 -29.84
C SER A 101 -16.49 -2.97 -30.26
N GLU A 102 -16.75 -2.68 -31.54
CA GLU A 102 -18.12 -2.59 -32.07
C GLU A 102 -18.93 -3.88 -31.87
N ALA A 103 -18.25 -5.03 -31.70
CA ALA A 103 -18.85 -6.32 -31.37
C ALA A 103 -19.15 -6.51 -29.87
N GLY A 104 -18.94 -5.50 -29.03
CA GLY A 104 -19.16 -5.54 -27.58
C GLY A 104 -18.09 -6.30 -26.79
N ILE A 105 -16.96 -6.64 -27.41
CA ILE A 105 -15.86 -7.34 -26.73
C ILE A 105 -15.08 -6.33 -25.89
N LEU A 106 -14.92 -6.61 -24.60
CA LEU A 106 -14.13 -5.79 -23.68
C LEU A 106 -12.67 -5.68 -24.15
N GLY A 107 -12.10 -4.48 -24.15
CA GLY A 107 -10.72 -4.24 -24.56
C GLY A 107 -9.68 -4.77 -23.56
N GLU A 108 -8.41 -4.69 -23.95
CA GLU A 108 -7.25 -5.08 -23.15
C GLU A 108 -7.23 -4.35 -21.79
N SER A 109 -6.64 -4.99 -20.78
CA SER A 109 -6.46 -4.36 -19.48
C SER A 109 -5.45 -3.22 -19.58
N ARG A 110 -5.83 -2.05 -19.10
CA ARG A 110 -4.97 -0.88 -18.89
C ARG A 110 -4.51 -0.75 -17.45
N GLU A 111 -4.74 -1.78 -16.65
CA GLU A 111 -4.24 -1.80 -15.28
C GLU A 111 -2.72 -1.85 -15.33
N GLN A 112 -2.12 -0.83 -14.72
CA GLN A 112 -0.67 -0.81 -14.58
C GLN A 112 -0.32 -1.64 -13.36
N ASN A 113 0.31 -2.79 -13.60
CA ASN A 113 0.89 -3.60 -12.54
C ASN A 113 1.90 -2.73 -11.77
N ASP A 114 1.73 -2.70 -10.44
CA ASP A 114 2.72 -2.11 -9.56
C ASP A 114 3.63 -3.22 -9.06
N PRO A 115 4.88 -3.32 -9.53
CA PRO A 115 5.79 -4.40 -9.13
C PRO A 115 6.34 -4.21 -7.71
N ARG A 116 6.03 -3.09 -7.05
CA ARG A 116 6.53 -2.80 -5.71
C ARG A 116 5.80 -3.69 -4.70
N ASP A 117 6.59 -4.33 -3.85
CA ASP A 117 6.06 -4.97 -2.64
C ASP A 117 5.43 -3.88 -1.75
N GLY A 118 4.12 -4.00 -1.50
CA GLY A 118 3.35 -3.09 -0.64
C GLY A 118 3.90 -3.04 0.79
N GLY A 119 4.70 -4.04 1.17
CA GLY A 119 5.57 -4.01 2.32
C GLY A 119 5.33 -5.19 3.23
N GLN A 120 6.27 -6.15 3.22
CA GLN A 120 6.44 -7.23 4.21
C GLN A 120 5.11 -7.80 4.72
N ASP A 121 4.91 -7.84 6.03
CA ASP A 121 3.76 -8.42 6.73
C ASP A 121 2.52 -7.52 6.74
N TYR A 122 2.49 -6.41 5.99
CA TYR A 122 1.36 -5.49 5.96
C TYR A 122 0.33 -5.83 4.88
N PHE A 123 0.77 -6.45 3.80
CA PHE A 123 -0.07 -6.85 2.68
C PHE A 123 0.20 -8.31 2.36
N LEU A 124 -0.84 -9.02 1.95
CA LEU A 124 -0.68 -10.35 1.36
C LEU A 124 0.14 -10.22 0.07
N THR A 125 0.94 -11.24 -0.20
CA THR A 125 1.63 -11.34 -1.49
C THR A 125 0.60 -11.46 -2.62
N GLN A 126 0.98 -11.02 -3.82
CA GLN A 126 0.08 -11.13 -4.98
C GLN A 126 -0.36 -12.58 -5.21
N LYS A 127 0.54 -13.54 -5.02
CA LYS A 127 0.24 -14.98 -5.10
C LYS A 127 -0.86 -15.39 -4.11
N GLU A 128 -0.75 -14.99 -2.85
CA GLU A 128 -1.76 -15.30 -1.84
C GLU A 128 -3.12 -14.64 -2.14
N VAL A 129 -3.12 -13.46 -2.76
CA VAL A 129 -4.36 -12.79 -3.19
C VAL A 129 -5.01 -13.50 -4.37
N GLU A 130 -4.22 -14.00 -5.33
CA GLU A 130 -4.71 -14.69 -6.52
C GLU A 130 -5.26 -16.11 -6.23
N GLU A 131 -4.92 -16.69 -5.08
CA GLU A 131 -5.43 -17.99 -4.63
C GLU A 131 -6.87 -17.92 -4.08
N TRP A 132 -7.44 -16.73 -3.88
CA TRP A 132 -8.78 -16.48 -3.29
C TRP A 132 -9.77 -15.86 -4.29
#